data_AF-A0A538DR03-F1
#
_entry.id   AF-A0A538DR03-F1
#
_cell.length_a   1.000
_cell.length_b   1.000
_cell.length_c   1.000
_cell.angle_alpha   90.00
_cell.angle_beta   90.00
_cell.angle_gamma   90.00
#
_symmetry.space_group_name_H-M   'P 1'
#
loop_
_entity.id
_entity.type
_entity.pdbx_description
1 polymer ?
#
loop_
_entity_poly.entity_id
_entity_poly.type
_entity_poly.pdbx_seq_one_letter_code
_entity_poly.pdbx_strand_id
1 'polypeptide(L)'
;NTASGDFVFGMIEAYLIENGEITEPIREGNLIGNGPQALRDIEVIGNDFAMGHPGTCGKDGQGVPVGDGTPTLRVKSLTIGGTAA
;
A
#
# COMPACT_ATOMS: atom_id res chain seq x y z
N ASN A 1 -11.72 -1.43 7.39
CA ASN A 1 -13.09 -1.19 7.85
C ASN A 1 -13.86 -0.47 6.75
N THR A 2 -14.82 -1.15 6.13
CA THR A 2 -15.58 -0.60 5.01
C THR A 2 -16.59 0.48 5.42
N ALA A 3 -16.97 0.54 6.70
CA ALA A 3 -17.89 1.57 7.21
C ALA A 3 -17.19 2.92 7.42
N SER A 4 -15.97 2.92 7.97
CA SER A 4 -15.18 4.16 8.13
C SER A 4 -14.31 4.49 6.91
N GLY A 5 -13.99 3.48 6.09
CA GLY A 5 -13.04 3.58 4.98
C GLY A 5 -11.59 3.28 5.37
N ASP A 6 -11.31 3.02 6.64
CA ASP A 6 -9.93 2.81 7.09
C ASP A 6 -9.36 1.47 6.61
N PHE A 7 -8.07 1.43 6.31
CA PHE A 7 -7.38 0.21 5.90
C PHE A 7 -5.98 0.14 6.51
N VAL A 8 -5.45 -1.08 6.56
CA VAL A 8 -4.08 -1.38 6.97
C VAL A 8 -3.50 -2.43 6.01
N PHE A 9 -2.26 -2.22 5.55
CA PHE A 9 -1.49 -3.18 4.78
C PHE A 9 -0.13 -3.40 5.41
N GLY A 10 0.27 -4.66 5.59
CA GLY A 10 1.63 -5.00 6.01
C GLY A 10 2.59 -4.93 4.82
N MET A 11 3.71 -4.23 4.98
CA MET A 11 4.74 -4.15 3.96
C MET A 11 5.74 -5.29 4.14
N ILE A 12 6.07 -5.98 3.04
CA ILE A 12 7.13 -7.01 2.99
C ILE A 12 8.50 -6.43 2.62
N GLU A 13 8.51 -5.30 1.92
CA GLU A 13 9.70 -4.62 1.42
C GLU A 13 9.39 -3.12 1.33
N ALA A 14 10.28 -2.28 1.86
CA ALA A 14 10.13 -0.82 1.84
C ALA A 14 11.50 -0.15 1.92
N TYR A 15 11.61 1.03 1.31
CA TYR A 15 12.83 1.83 1.27
C TYR A 15 12.53 3.30 1.48
N LEU A 16 13.50 4.04 1.99
CA LEU A 16 13.50 5.50 1.95
C LEU A 16 13.77 6.01 0.54
N ILE A 17 13.16 7.15 0.22
CA ILE A 17 13.50 7.95 -0.96
C ILE A 17 14.05 9.28 -0.45
N GLU A 18 15.33 9.54 -0.73
CA GLU A 18 16.04 10.73 -0.32
C GLU A 18 16.64 11.41 -1.55
N ASN A 19 16.35 12.69 -1.74
CA ASN A 19 16.79 13.47 -2.92
C ASN A 19 16.41 12.85 -4.27
N GLY A 20 15.33 12.07 -4.33
CA GLY A 20 14.85 11.41 -5.54
C GLY A 20 15.48 10.06 -5.83
N GLU A 21 16.32 9.54 -4.92
CA GLU A 21 16.97 8.24 -5.03
C GLU A 21 16.49 7.29 -3.92
N ILE A 22 16.41 5.99 -4.22
CA ILE A 22 16.12 4.95 -3.22
C ILE A 22 17.39 4.75 -2.37
N THR A 23 17.24 4.77 -1.04
CA THR A 23 18.37 4.67 -0.11
C THR A 23 18.22 3.46 0.82
N GLU A 24 17.98 3.69 2.11
CA GLU A 24 18.02 2.66 3.15
C GLU A 24 16.72 1.83 3.18
N PRO A 25 16.81 0.51 3.40
CA PRO A 25 15.64 -0.32 3.65
C PRO A 25 15.01 0.03 4.99
N ILE A 26 13.68 0.03 5.04
CA ILE A 26 12.92 0.20 6.27
C ILE A 26 12.50 -1.18 6.77
N ARG A 27 12.59 -1.40 8.08
CA ARG A 27 12.07 -2.61 8.71
C ARG A 27 10.57 -2.78 8.42
N GLU A 28 10.11 -4.03 8.45
CA GLU A 28 8.70 -4.38 8.28
C GLU A 28 7.80 -3.49 9.13
N GLY A 29 6.72 -3.01 8.52
CA GLY A 29 5.81 -2.04 9.12
C GLY A 29 4.44 -2.07 8.45
N ASN A 30 3.48 -1.40 9.06
CA ASN A 30 2.12 -1.31 8.56
C ASN A 30 1.89 0.04 7.88
N LEU A 31 1.37 0.03 6.67
CA LEU A 31 0.80 1.22 6.03
C LEU A 31 -0.66 1.36 6.45
N ILE A 32 -1.05 2.53 6.94
CA ILE A 32 -2.37 2.83 7.49
C ILE A 32 -2.96 4.05 6.77
N GLY A 33 -4.24 3.99 6.43
CA GLY A 33 -4.92 5.12 5.79
C GLY A 33 -6.44 4.97 5.70
N ASN A 34 -7.06 5.88 4.95
CA ASN A 34 -8.49 5.87 4.63
C ASN A 34 -8.67 5.82 3.11
N GLY A 35 -9.45 4.86 2.61
CA GLY A 35 -9.54 4.53 1.18
C GLY A 35 -9.93 5.72 0.29
N PRO A 36 -11.09 6.36 0.53
CA PRO A 36 -11.49 7.56 -0.23
C PRO A 36 -10.47 8.69 -0.19
N GLN A 37 -9.77 8.90 0.92
CA GLN A 37 -8.75 9.95 1.03
C GLN A 37 -7.47 9.56 0.26
N ALA A 38 -6.99 8.33 0.45
CA ALA A 38 -5.81 7.81 -0.25
C ALA A 38 -5.97 7.90 -1.77
N LEU A 39 -7.16 7.57 -2.31
CA LEU A 39 -7.45 7.70 -3.74
C LEU A 39 -7.41 9.16 -4.23
N ARG A 40 -7.87 10.12 -3.42
CA ARG A 40 -7.80 11.55 -3.76
C ARG A 40 -6.38 12.10 -3.66
N ASP A 41 -5.55 11.51 -2.82
CA ASP A 41 -4.16 11.91 -2.59
C ASP A 41 -3.18 11.27 -3.58
N ILE A 42 -3.63 10.50 -4.57
CA ILE A 42 -2.78 10.02 -5.68
C ILE A 42 -2.40 11.22 -6.55
N GLU A 43 -1.10 11.54 -6.60
CA GLU A 43 -0.57 12.69 -7.35
C GLU A 43 -0.12 12.32 -8.76
N VAL A 44 0.42 11.11 -8.93
CA VAL A 44 1.00 10.63 -10.18
C VAL A 44 0.75 9.13 -10.35
N ILE A 45 0.50 8.71 -11.59
CA ILE A 45 0.28 7.33 -12.00
C ILE A 45 1.26 7.01 -13.13
N GLY A 46 2.01 5.92 -12.98
CA GLY A 46 2.93 5.39 -13.98
C GLY A 46 2.23 4.70 -15.15
N ASN A 47 3.00 4.35 -16.17
CA ASN A 47 2.52 3.66 -17.38
C ASN A 47 2.91 2.16 -17.40
N ASP A 48 3.24 1.62 -16.23
CA ASP A 48 3.87 0.32 -15.99
C ASP A 48 2.94 -0.65 -15.24
N PHE A 49 1.67 -0.69 -15.62
CA PHE A 49 0.69 -1.57 -14.99
C PHE A 49 1.13 -3.03 -15.03
N ALA A 50 1.08 -3.68 -13.87
CA ALA A 50 1.27 -5.12 -13.74
C ALA A 50 0.27 -5.71 -12.74
N MET A 51 -0.05 -6.99 -12.95
CA MET A 51 -0.79 -7.79 -11.96
C MET A 51 0.18 -8.34 -10.92
N GLY A 52 -0.24 -8.34 -9.65
CA GLY A 52 0.45 -9.02 -8.57
C GLY A 52 0.31 -10.53 -8.65
N HIS A 53 0.96 -11.22 -7.71
CA HIS A 53 0.76 -12.65 -7.54
C HIS A 53 -0.65 -12.92 -6.99
N PRO A 54 -1.37 -13.94 -7.48
CA PRO A 54 -2.69 -14.29 -6.96
C PRO A 54 -2.68 -14.47 -5.43
N GLY A 55 -3.67 -13.89 -4.78
CA GLY A 55 -3.86 -13.94 -3.33
C GLY A 55 -5.16 -14.64 -2.95
N THR A 56 -5.45 -14.68 -1.64
CA THR A 56 -6.73 -15.13 -1.11
C THR A 56 -7.44 -13.96 -0.43
N CYS A 57 -8.65 -13.62 -0.87
CA CYS A 57 -9.48 -12.63 -0.21
C CYS A 57 -10.37 -13.30 0.84
N GLY A 58 -10.39 -12.75 2.05
CA GLY A 58 -11.22 -13.21 3.16
C GLY A 58 -12.43 -12.31 3.41
N LYS A 59 -13.63 -12.89 3.55
CA LYS A 59 -14.83 -12.17 4.03
C LYS A 59 -15.80 -13.13 4.73
N ASP A 60 -16.27 -12.77 5.92
CA ASP A 60 -17.26 -13.55 6.69
C ASP A 60 -16.88 -15.05 6.83
N GLY A 61 -15.59 -15.32 7.05
CA GLY A 61 -15.04 -16.68 7.16
C GLY A 61 -14.79 -17.41 5.83
N GLN A 62 -15.15 -16.81 4.69
CA GLN A 62 -14.90 -17.38 3.36
C GLN A 62 -13.58 -16.87 2.80
N GLY A 63 -12.81 -17.77 2.18
CA GLY A 63 -11.60 -17.46 1.43
C GLY A 63 -11.77 -17.82 -0.04
N VAL A 64 -11.46 -16.90 -0.95
CA VAL A 64 -11.52 -17.15 -2.41
C VAL A 64 -10.26 -16.62 -3.11
N PRO A 65 -9.79 -17.27 -4.19
CA PRO A 65 -8.68 -16.77 -4.97
C PRO A 65 -9.05 -15.46 -5.65
N VAL A 66 -8.18 -14.46 -5.55
CA VAL A 66 -8.32 -13.15 -6.18
C VAL A 66 -6.99 -12.69 -6.78
N GLY A 67 -7.04 -11.67 -7.63
CA GLY A 67 -5.85 -10.94 -8.08
C GLY A 67 -6.03 -9.45 -7.85
N ASP A 68 -4.91 -8.75 -7.74
CA ASP A 68 -4.80 -7.31 -7.69
C ASP A 68 -3.71 -6.84 -8.67
N GLY A 69 -3.73 -5.56 -9.00
CA GLY A 69 -2.80 -4.97 -9.95
C GLY A 69 -2.82 -3.46 -9.87
N THR A 70 -1.68 -2.85 -10.09
CA THR A 70 -1.48 -1.39 -10.06
C THR A 70 -0.27 -1.04 -10.92
N PRO A 71 -0.25 0.11 -11.61
CA PRO A 71 1.03 0.69 -12.01
C PRO A 71 1.77 1.22 -10.77
N THR A 72 3.00 1.67 -10.96
CA THR A 72 3.65 2.51 -9.96
C THR A 72 2.81 3.77 -9.75
N LEU A 73 2.58 4.18 -8.50
CA LEU A 73 1.85 5.39 -8.17
C LEU A 73 2.47 6.11 -6.97
N ARG A 74 2.23 7.42 -6.88
CA ARG A 74 2.64 8.24 -5.75
C ARG A 74 1.42 8.76 -5.02
N VAL A 75 1.33 8.45 -3.73
CA VAL A 75 0.35 9.04 -2.82
C VAL A 75 1.03 10.17 -2.03
N LYS A 76 0.37 11.32 -1.93
CA LYS A 76 0.90 12.51 -1.24
C LYS A 76 1.29 12.25 0.20
N SER A 77 0.48 11.48 0.93
CA SER A 77 0.72 11.15 2.34
C SER A 77 -0.04 9.90 2.76
N LEU A 78 0.63 9.00 3.50
CA LEU A 78 0.06 7.85 4.19
C LEU A 78 0.80 7.67 5.52
N THR A 79 0.15 7.07 6.51
CA THR A 79 0.78 6.80 7.80
C THR A 79 1.54 5.49 7.74
N ILE A 80 2.82 5.52 8.11
CA ILE A 80 3.65 4.32 8.29
C ILE A 80 3.75 4.00 9.78
N GLY A 81 3.12 2.91 10.18
CA GLY A 81 3.23 2.30 11.50
C GLY A 81 4.53 1.52 11.61
N GLY A 82 5.56 2.17 12.11
CA GLY A 82 6.84 1.59 12.49
C GLY A 82 7.37 2.24 13.78
N THR A 83 8.29 1.58 14.46
CA THR A 83 9.11 2.21 15.50
C THR A 83 10.29 2.84 14.80
N ALA A 84 10.38 4.17 14.77
CA ALA A 84 11.62 4.84 14.39
C ALA A 84 12.75 4.24 15.26
N ALA A 85 13.81 3.76 14.61
CA ALA A 85 15.06 3.44 15.31
C ALA A 85 15.78 4.74 15.63
#